data_AF-A0A559IEW1-F1
#
_entry.id   AF-A0A559IEW1-F1
#
_cell.length_a   1.000
_cell.length_b   1.000
_cell.length_c   1.000
_cell.angle_alpha   90.00
_cell.angle_beta   90.00
_cell.angle_gamma   90.00
#
_symmetry.space_group_name_H-M   'P 1'
#
loop_
_entity.id
_entity.type
_entity.pdbx_description
1 polymer ?
#
loop_
_entity_poly.entity_id
_entity_poly.type
_entity_poly.pdbx_seq_one_letter_code
_entity_poly.pdbx_strand_id
1 'polypeptide(L)'
;MSRRILTMDSFLLDIVPMLATIFLTICYFPQIVKNYKTKDVSSMSMPFWILLIVAISLLTVNAFVIFIKFGTFGYLVTEILNLALAVTVLAQVIIYRKKKK
;
A
#
# COMPACT_ATOMS: atom_id res chain seq x y z
N MET A 1 16.32 32.76 -1.44
CA MET A 1 16.58 31.34 -1.75
C MET A 1 15.59 30.36 -1.08
N SER A 2 14.41 30.81 -0.61
CA SER A 2 13.63 30.08 0.41
C SER A 2 12.26 29.51 -0.04
N ARG A 3 11.54 30.10 -1.01
CA ARG A 3 10.21 29.60 -1.42
C ARG A 3 10.24 28.43 -2.43
N ARG A 4 11.24 28.36 -3.30
CA ARG A 4 11.30 27.38 -4.40
C ARG A 4 11.66 25.96 -3.92
N ILE A 5 12.41 25.87 -2.82
CA ILE A 5 12.81 24.60 -2.20
C ILE A 5 11.58 23.98 -1.50
N LEU A 6 10.85 24.78 -0.71
CA LEU A 6 9.60 24.37 -0.06
C LEU A 6 8.56 23.83 -1.06
N THR A 7 8.41 24.44 -2.24
CA THR A 7 7.46 23.94 -3.25
C THR A 7 7.87 22.61 -3.87
N MET A 8 9.16 22.34 -4.01
CA MET A 8 9.65 21.10 -4.61
C MET A 8 9.57 19.94 -3.61
N ASP A 9 9.89 20.20 -2.35
CA ASP A 9 9.77 19.20 -1.27
C ASP A 9 8.32 18.78 -1.06
N SER A 10 7.38 19.73 -0.98
CA SER A 10 5.94 19.39 -0.89
C SER A 10 5.44 18.63 -2.12
N PHE A 11 5.90 18.98 -3.32
CA PHE A 11 5.52 18.24 -4.51
C PHE A 11 6.01 16.78 -4.46
N LEU A 12 7.28 16.57 -4.09
CA LEU A 12 7.89 15.25 -4.08
C LEU A 12 7.46 14.37 -2.89
N LEU A 13 7.22 14.97 -1.72
CA LEU A 13 6.93 14.23 -0.48
C LEU A 13 5.44 14.11 -0.18
N ASP A 14 4.60 15.01 -0.72
CA ASP A 14 3.15 14.95 -0.54
C ASP A 14 2.42 14.57 -1.83
N ILE A 15 2.60 15.33 -2.90
CA ILE A 15 1.76 15.19 -4.11
C ILE A 15 2.07 13.89 -4.87
N VAL A 16 3.36 13.60 -5.13
CA VAL A 16 3.76 12.40 -5.86
C VAL A 16 3.30 11.11 -5.17
N PRO A 17 3.51 10.91 -3.85
CA PRO A 17 2.99 9.73 -3.15
C PRO A 17 1.47 9.63 -3.17
N MET A 18 0.76 10.74 -2.99
CA MET A 18 -0.70 10.74 -3.09
C MET A 18 -1.20 10.30 -4.47
N LEU A 19 -0.55 10.74 -5.55
CA LEU A 19 -0.86 10.25 -6.90
C LEU A 19 -0.55 8.75 -7.03
N ALA A 20 0.60 8.29 -6.52
CA ALA A 20 0.94 6.87 -6.51
C ALA A 20 -0.13 6.03 -5.78
N THR A 21 -0.73 6.56 -4.71
CA THR A 21 -1.80 5.91 -3.95
C THR A 21 -3.06 5.66 -4.80
N ILE A 22 -3.40 6.60 -5.70
CA ILE A 22 -4.52 6.43 -6.63
C ILE A 22 -4.26 5.25 -7.57
N PHE A 23 -3.07 5.19 -8.17
CA PHE A 23 -2.68 4.09 -9.06
C PHE A 23 -2.61 2.75 -8.32
N LEU A 24 -2.04 2.72 -7.11
CA LEU A 24 -2.05 1.52 -6.26
C LEU A 24 -3.49 1.05 -6.01
N THR A 25 -4.39 1.95 -5.63
CA THR A 25 -5.81 1.60 -5.42
C THR A 25 -6.42 1.00 -6.68
N ILE A 26 -6.16 1.58 -7.85
CA ILE A 26 -6.63 1.05 -9.14
C ILE A 26 -6.04 -0.34 -9.44
N CYS A 27 -4.81 -0.64 -9.04
CA CYS A 27 -4.22 -1.97 -9.21
C CYS A 27 -4.84 -3.00 -8.26
N TYR A 28 -5.02 -2.64 -6.99
CA TYR A 28 -5.53 -3.55 -5.96
C TYR A 28 -7.03 -3.80 -6.08
N PHE A 29 -7.81 -2.77 -6.38
CA PHE A 29 -9.27 -2.82 -6.30
C PHE A 29 -9.90 -3.89 -7.21
N PRO A 30 -9.56 -4.01 -8.51
CA PRO A 30 -10.08 -5.07 -9.37
C PRO A 30 -9.73 -6.47 -8.85
N GLN A 31 -8.53 -6.64 -8.28
CA GLN A 31 -8.09 -7.92 -7.75
C GLN A 31 -8.86 -8.29 -6.46
N ILE A 32 -9.05 -7.33 -5.56
CA ILE A 32 -9.87 -7.50 -4.34
C ILE A 32 -11.30 -7.88 -4.71
N VAL A 33 -11.89 -7.19 -5.70
CA VAL A 33 -13.25 -7.47 -6.18
C VAL A 33 -13.33 -8.85 -6.83
N LYS A 34 -12.35 -9.21 -7.68
CA LYS A 34 -12.29 -10.53 -8.32
C LYS A 34 -12.23 -11.64 -7.28
N ASN A 35 -11.29 -11.55 -6.33
CA ASN A 35 -11.16 -12.52 -5.24
C ASN A 35 -12.44 -12.64 -4.43
N TYR A 36 -13.11 -11.52 -4.14
CA TYR A 36 -14.36 -11.52 -3.40
C TYR A 36 -15.50 -12.17 -4.18
N LYS A 37 -15.61 -11.93 -5.50
CA LYS A 37 -16.68 -12.50 -6.34
C LYS A 37 -16.48 -13.97 -6.63
N THR A 38 -15.26 -14.37 -7.01
CA THR A 38 -14.97 -15.75 -7.43
C THR A 38 -14.66 -16.67 -6.25
N LYS A 39 -14.25 -16.10 -5.11
CA LYS A 39 -13.67 -16.84 -3.97
C LYS A 39 -12.51 -17.76 -4.39
N ASP A 40 -11.88 -17.49 -5.54
CA ASP A 40 -10.80 -18.30 -6.09
C ASP A 40 -9.47 -17.56 -5.99
N VAL A 41 -8.56 -18.16 -5.22
CA VAL A 41 -7.21 -17.68 -4.92
C VAL A 41 -6.17 -18.79 -5.14
N SER A 42 -6.52 -19.80 -5.93
CA SER A 42 -5.70 -20.99 -6.19
C SER A 42 -4.36 -20.65 -6.84
N SER A 43 -4.34 -19.69 -7.75
CA SER A 43 -3.13 -19.24 -8.46
C SER A 43 -2.28 -18.22 -7.68
N MET A 44 -2.74 -17.75 -6.52
CA MET A 44 -2.02 -16.71 -5.76
C MET A 44 -0.95 -17.29 -4.84
N SER A 45 0.26 -16.73 -4.87
CA SER A 45 1.33 -17.11 -3.93
C SER A 45 1.12 -16.45 -2.56
N MET A 46 0.86 -17.26 -1.53
CA MET A 46 0.74 -16.77 -0.15
C MET A 46 2.07 -16.25 0.41
N PRO A 47 3.23 -16.92 0.20
CA PRO A 47 4.52 -16.40 0.64
C PRO A 47 4.85 -15.03 0.06
N PHE A 48 4.50 -14.79 -1.21
CA PHE A 48 4.67 -13.48 -1.84
C PHE A 48 3.92 -12.37 -1.08
N TRP A 49 2.64 -12.59 -0.78
CA TRP A 49 1.81 -11.60 -0.06
C TRP A 49 2.30 -11.35 1.37
N ILE A 50 2.82 -12.38 2.05
CA ILE A 50 3.43 -12.24 3.37
C ILE A 50 4.68 -11.37 3.28
N LEU A 51 5.60 -11.67 2.37
CA LEU A 51 6.84 -10.89 2.18
C LEU A 51 6.55 -9.45 1.75
N LEU A 52 5.55 -9.25 0.88
CA LEU A 52 5.12 -7.92 0.47
C LEU A 52 4.62 -7.10 1.67
N ILE A 53 3.80 -7.68 2.54
CA ILE A 53 3.33 -7.01 3.76
C ILE A 53 4.49 -6.66 4.69
N VAL A 54 5.48 -7.54 4.85
CA VAL A 54 6.68 -7.24 5.64
C VAL A 54 7.43 -6.05 5.04
N ALA A 55 7.67 -6.05 3.73
CA ALA A 55 8.34 -4.95 3.04
C ALA A 55 7.59 -3.63 3.21
N ILE A 56 6.27 -3.61 2.96
CA ILE A 56 5.44 -2.41 3.11
C ILE A 56 5.38 -1.95 4.58
N SER A 57 5.37 -2.86 5.54
CA SER A 57 5.41 -2.50 6.97
C SER A 57 6.70 -1.76 7.32
N LEU A 58 7.85 -2.22 6.80
CA LEU A 58 9.13 -1.54 6.98
C LEU A 58 9.14 -0.15 6.30
N LEU A 59 8.56 -0.03 5.10
CA LEU A 59 8.39 1.25 4.41
C LEU A 59 7.45 2.19 5.18
N THR A 60 6.39 1.66 5.79
CA THR A 60 5.48 2.44 6.64
C THR A 60 6.21 3.01 7.86
N VAL A 61 7.07 2.22 8.50
CA VAL A 61 7.95 2.72 9.59
C VAL A 61 8.87 3.83 9.08
N ASN A 62 9.46 3.67 7.90
CA ASN A 62 10.25 4.73 7.29
C ASN A 62 9.42 5.99 7.00
N ALA A 63 8.18 5.84 6.55
CA ALA A 63 7.26 6.94 6.29
C ALA A 63 6.91 7.72 7.57
N PHE A 64 6.77 7.04 8.71
CA PHE A 64 6.63 7.71 10.02
C PHE A 64 7.86 8.57 10.37
N VAL A 65 9.07 8.08 10.09
CA VAL A 65 10.30 8.86 10.32
C VAL A 65 10.32 10.10 9.42
N ILE A 66 9.91 9.97 8.16
CA ILE A 66 9.81 11.10 7.22
C ILE A 66 8.78 12.12 7.71
N PHE A 67 7.61 11.66 8.15
CA PHE A 67 6.57 12.53 8.71
C PHE A 67 7.07 13.32 9.92
N ILE A 68 7.76 12.66 10.87
CA ILE A 68 8.29 13.34 12.07
C ILE A 68 9.38 14.36 11.70
N LYS A 69 10.25 14.05 10.73
CA LYS A 69 11.38 14.92 10.38
C LYS A 69 11.01 16.09 9.47
N PHE A 70 10.09 15.88 8.53
CA PHE A 70 9.77 16.84 7.47
C PHE A 70 8.35 17.40 7.57
N GLY A 71 7.49 16.85 8.43
CA GLY A 71 6.09 17.29 8.60
C GLY A 71 5.18 16.94 7.41
N THR A 72 5.66 16.17 6.44
CA THR A 72 4.94 15.78 5.22
C THR A 72 4.19 14.48 5.42
N PHE A 73 2.93 14.41 5.00
CA PHE A 73 2.04 13.28 5.29
C PHE A 73 1.79 12.38 4.07
N GLY A 74 2.09 12.83 2.84
CA GLY A 74 1.69 12.08 1.65
C GLY A 74 2.29 10.68 1.61
N TYR A 75 3.59 10.54 1.81
CA TYR A 75 4.23 9.22 1.84
C TYR A 75 3.68 8.30 2.96
N LEU A 76 3.37 8.86 4.13
CA LEU A 76 2.77 8.11 5.23
C LEU A 76 1.37 7.58 4.88
N VAL A 77 0.51 8.44 4.31
CA VAL A 77 -0.82 8.04 3.86
C VAL A 77 -0.73 6.96 2.78
N THR A 78 0.20 7.10 1.85
CA THR A 78 0.44 6.12 0.78
C THR A 78 0.78 4.74 1.34
N GLU A 79 1.76 4.65 2.24
CA GLU A 79 2.19 3.36 2.76
C GLU A 79 1.14 2.71 3.68
N ILE A 80 0.39 3.50 4.47
CA ILE A 80 -0.73 2.99 5.28
C ILE A 80 -1.82 2.37 4.38
N LEU A 81 -2.21 3.08 3.31
CA LEU A 81 -3.22 2.59 2.38
C LEU A 81 -2.72 1.37 1.59
N ASN A 82 -1.47 1.39 1.14
CA ASN A 82 -0.83 0.24 0.47
C ASN A 82 -0.83 -1.00 1.39
N LEU A 83 -0.46 -0.82 2.66
CA LEU A 83 -0.46 -1.88 3.65
C LEU A 83 -1.87 -2.44 3.87
N ALA A 84 -2.87 -1.57 4.04
CA ALA A 84 -4.26 -1.98 4.22
C ALA A 84 -4.79 -2.78 3.02
N LEU A 85 -4.48 -2.36 1.79
CA LEU A 85 -4.85 -3.07 0.57
C LEU A 85 -4.16 -4.43 0.46
N ALA A 86 -2.85 -4.50 0.73
CA ALA A 86 -2.08 -5.74 0.71
C ALA A 86 -2.58 -6.74 1.77
N VAL A 87 -2.85 -6.28 3.00
CA VAL A 87 -3.45 -7.07 4.07
C VAL A 87 -4.83 -7.58 3.68
N THR A 88 -5.65 -6.76 3.02
CA THR A 88 -6.96 -7.18 2.52
C THR A 88 -6.84 -8.35 1.53
N VAL A 89 -5.90 -8.27 0.59
CA VAL A 89 -5.67 -9.37 -0.35
C VAL A 89 -5.14 -10.62 0.35
N LEU A 90 -4.17 -10.50 1.26
CA LEU A 90 -3.66 -11.66 2.02
C LEU A 90 -4.78 -12.31 2.85
N ALA A 91 -5.63 -11.51 3.50
CA ALA A 91 -6.76 -12.02 4.25
C ALA A 91 -7.72 -12.82 3.36
N GLN A 92 -8.03 -12.33 2.16
CA GLN A 92 -8.80 -13.10 1.17
C GLN A 92 -8.10 -14.40 0.77
N VAL A 93 -6.78 -14.38 0.54
CA VAL A 93 -5.99 -15.58 0.21
C VAL A 93 -6.08 -16.62 1.32
N ILE A 94 -5.91 -16.22 2.58
CA ILE A 94 -5.97 -17.13 3.74
C ILE A 94 -7.38 -17.70 3.93
N ILE A 95 -8.41 -16.84 3.93
CA ILE A 95 -9.80 -17.25 4.22
C ILE A 95 -10.33 -18.16 3.11
N TYR A 96 -10.16 -17.80 1.83
CA TYR A 96 -10.74 -18.56 0.73
C TYR A 96 -9.98 -19.85 0.42
N ARG A 97 -8.67 -19.92 0.74
CA ARG A 97 -7.91 -21.16 0.66
C ARG A 97 -8.33 -22.17 1.73
N LYS A 98 -8.64 -21.72 2.95
CA LYS A 98 -9.16 -22.60 4.01
C LYS A 98 -10.52 -23.19 3.67
N LYS A 99 -11.39 -22.46 2.97
CA LYS A 99 -12.72 -22.96 2.57
C LYS A 99 -12.69 -24.03 1.46
N LYS A 100 -11.60 -24.11 0.69
CA LYS A 100 -11.43 -25.11 -0.39
C LYS A 100 -10.72 -26.40 0.06
N LYS A 101 -10.11 -26.39 1.25
CA LYS A 101 -9.52 -27.59 1.87
C LYS A 101 -10.53 -28.21 2.80
#